data_AF-D3AIX0-F1
#
_entry.id   AF-D3AIX0-F1
#
_cell.length_a   1.000
_cell.length_b   1.000
_cell.length_c   1.000
_cell.angle_alpha   90.00
_cell.angle_beta   90.00
_cell.angle_gamma   90.00
#
_symmetry.space_group_name_H-M   'P 1'
#
loop_
_entity.id
_entity.type
_entity.pdbx_description
1 polymer ?
#
loop_
_entity_poly.entity_id
_entity_poly.type
_entity_poly.pdbx_seq_one_letter_code
_entity_poly.pdbx_strand_id
1 'polypeptide(L)' 'MAYSEKQKEYTMKYLEKLKEIRFRVRPEEYQKYEEAAEKAGYPSMRQFYMDAIDEKVNKILNLRE' A
#
# COMPACT_ATOMS: atom_id res chain seq x y z
N MET A 1 -21.84 11.08 -21.33
CA MET A 1 -21.48 9.67 -21.58
C MET A 1 -21.92 8.83 -20.40
N ALA A 2 -22.89 7.93 -20.60
CA ALA A 2 -23.40 7.06 -19.54
C ALA A 2 -22.40 5.92 -19.24
N TYR A 3 -21.37 6.23 -18.46
CA TYR A 3 -20.57 5.22 -17.75
C TYR A 3 -21.38 4.65 -16.57
N SER A 4 -22.57 4.09 -16.81
CA SER A 4 -23.57 4.13 -15.73
C SER A 4 -23.57 2.92 -14.79
N GLU A 5 -23.46 1.68 -15.26
CA GLU A 5 -23.76 0.53 -14.38
C GLU A 5 -22.77 -0.64 -14.49
N LYS A 6 -22.59 -1.24 -15.67
CA LYS A 6 -21.73 -2.44 -15.81
C LYS A 6 -20.27 -2.20 -15.40
N GLN A 7 -19.69 -1.05 -15.76
CA GLN A 7 -18.32 -0.71 -15.39
C GLN A 7 -18.18 -0.44 -13.87
N LYS A 8 -19.21 0.14 -13.24
CA LYS A 8 -19.22 0.33 -11.79
C LYS A 8 -19.29 -1.02 -11.09
N GLU A 9 -20.14 -1.93 -11.55
CA GLU A 9 -20.28 -3.27 -10.97
C GLU A 9 -18.96 -4.08 -11.06
N TYR A 10 -18.26 -4.02 -12.20
CA TYR A 10 -16.94 -4.65 -12.35
C TYR A 10 -15.90 -4.07 -11.41
N THR A 11 -15.84 -2.75 -11.29
CA THR A 11 -14.93 -2.07 -10.35
C THR A 11 -15.25 -2.45 -8.91
N MET A 12 -16.53 -2.51 -8.52
CA MET A 12 -16.94 -2.91 -7.18
C MET A 12 -16.57 -4.38 -6.88
N LYS A 13 -16.84 -5.32 -7.79
CA LYS A 13 -16.44 -6.73 -7.64
C LYS A 13 -14.94 -6.92 -7.51
N TYR A 14 -14.14 -6.07 -8.16
CA TYR A 14 -12.69 -6.10 -8.01
C TYR A 14 -12.26 -5.57 -6.64
N LEU A 15 -12.83 -4.45 -6.20
CA LEU A 15 -12.52 -3.84 -4.91
C LEU A 15 -12.97 -4.72 -3.72
N GLU A 16 -14.06 -5.48 -3.85
CA GLU A 16 -14.51 -6.44 -2.83
C GLU A 16 -13.47 -7.51 -2.47
N LYS A 17 -12.60 -7.86 -3.42
CA LYS A 17 -11.52 -8.82 -3.20
C LYS A 17 -10.32 -8.22 -2.45
N LEU A 18 -10.29 -6.91 -2.30
CA LEU A 18 -9.19 -6.18 -1.69
C LEU A 18 -9.59 -5.68 -0.30
N LYS A 19 -8.64 -5.69 0.62
CA LYS A 19 -8.78 -5.00 1.91
C LYS A 19 -8.01 -3.69 1.85
N GLU A 20 -8.69 -2.61 2.19
CA GLU A 20 -8.06 -1.30 2.29
C GLU A 20 -7.39 -1.14 3.65
N ILE A 21 -6.16 -0.66 3.64
CA ILE A 21 -5.41 -0.32 4.85
C ILE A 21 -5.27 1.21 4.89
N ARG A 22 -5.92 1.85 5.87
CA ARG A 22 -5.86 3.31 6.07
C ARG A 22 -5.06 3.62 7.33
N PHE A 23 -3.97 4.36 7.17
CA PHE A 23 -3.20 4.89 8.28
C PHE A 23 -3.22 6.42 8.26
N ARG A 24 -3.36 7.01 9.44
CA ARG A 24 -3.08 8.43 9.64
C ARG A 24 -1.69 8.54 10.23
N VAL A 25 -0.86 9.36 9.63
CA VAL A 25 0.50 9.66 10.09
C VAL A 25 0.63 11.15 10.30
N ARG A 26 1.55 11.56 11.17
CA ARG A 26 1.86 12.98 11.32
C ARG A 26 2.64 13.47 10.08
N PRO A 27 2.59 14.78 9.76
CA PRO A 27 3.30 15.32 8.61
C PRO A 27 4.81 15.02 8.62
N GLU A 28 5.44 15.08 9.81
CA GLU A 28 6.88 14.85 9.95
C GLU A 28 7.26 13.39 9.68
N GLU A 29 6.37 12.46 10.04
CA GLU A 29 6.53 11.03 9.75
C GLU A 29 6.40 10.77 8.26
N TYR A 30 5.40 11.37 7.62
CA TYR A 30 5.19 11.26 6.18
C TYR A 30 6.42 11.74 5.40
N GLN A 31 6.94 12.93 5.73
CA GLN A 31 8.12 13.48 5.08
C GLN A 31 9.34 12.56 5.22
N LYS A 32 9.56 12.01 6.42
CA LYS A 32 10.64 11.05 6.65
C LYS A 32 10.51 9.80 5.77
N TYR A 33 9.29 9.29 5.58
CA TYR A 33 9.05 8.14 4.72
C TYR A 33 9.27 8.47 3.24
N GLU A 34 8.84 9.65 2.81
CA GLU A 34 9.03 10.13 1.44
C GLU A 34 10.51 10.28 1.08
N GLU A 35 11.30 10.94 1.95
CA GLU A 35 12.75 11.07 1.76
C GLU A 35 13.46 9.71 1.70
N ALA A 36 13.02 8.74 2.51
CA ALA A 36 13.59 7.40 2.50
C ALA A 36 13.23 6.64 1.22
N ALA A 37 11.98 6.76 0.75
CA ALA A 37 11.52 6.12 -0.48
C ALA A 37 12.22 6.70 -1.71
N GLU A 38 12.41 8.02 -1.76
CA GLU A 38 13.13 8.70 -2.84
C GLU A 38 14.60 8.27 -2.91
N LYS A 39 15.29 8.27 -1.76
CA LYS A 39 16.70 7.82 -1.67
C LYS A 39 16.88 6.36 -2.07
N ALA A 40 15.89 5.51 -1.79
CA ALA A 40 15.90 4.11 -2.18
C ALA A 40 15.40 3.87 -3.62
N GLY A 41 14.99 4.92 -4.35
CA GLY A 41 14.61 4.84 -5.76
C GLY A 41 13.24 4.22 -6.01
N TYR A 42 12.32 4.28 -5.03
CA TYR A 42 10.99 3.70 -5.20
C TYR A 42 10.13 4.51 -6.18
N PRO A 43 9.39 3.85 -7.08
CA PRO A 43 8.49 4.52 -8.02
C PRO A 43 7.18 4.98 -7.38
N SER A 44 6.85 4.48 -6.18
CA SER A 44 5.67 4.89 -5.42
C SER A 44 5.80 4.61 -3.93
N MET A 45 5.18 5.47 -3.10
CA MET A 45 5.09 5.26 -1.65
C MET A 45 4.38 3.96 -1.28
N ARG A 46 3.39 3.54 -2.08
CA ARG A 46 2.68 2.27 -1.83
C ARG A 46 3.65 1.09 -1.87
N GLN A 47 4.53 1.03 -2.88
CA GLN A 47 5.49 -0.06 -3.00
C GLN A 47 6.45 -0.06 -1.81
N PHE A 48 6.97 1.11 -1.45
CA PHE A 48 7.82 1.28 -0.27
C PHE A 48 7.16 0.76 1.02
N TYR A 49 5.88 1.11 1.25
CA TYR A 49 5.15 0.63 2.43
C TYR A 49 4.92 -0.88 2.41
N MET A 50 4.56 -1.45 1.27
CA MET A 50 4.34 -2.90 1.14
C MET A 50 5.64 -3.66 1.43
N ASP A 51 6.75 -3.24 0.84
CA ASP A 51 8.04 -3.92 1.02
C ASP A 51 8.53 -3.80 2.47
N ALA A 52 8.33 -2.65 3.13
CA ALA A 52 8.65 -2.48 4.54
C ALA A 52 7.79 -3.38 5.47
N ILE A 53 6.50 -3.55 5.15
CA ILE A 53 5.62 -4.46 5.88
C ILE A 53 6.05 -5.91 5.66
N ASP A 54 6.28 -6.31 4.41
CA ASP A 54 6.67 -7.67 4.04
C ASP A 54 8.03 -8.04 4.63
N GLU A 55 9.00 -7.11 4.65
CA GLU A 55 10.28 -7.32 5.33
C GLU A 55 10.07 -7.65 6.82
N LYS A 56 9.17 -6.92 7.49
CA LYS A 56 8.86 -7.17 8.91
C LYS A 56 8.13 -8.50 9.11
N VAL A 57 7.17 -8.82 8.24
CA VAL A 57 6.42 -10.08 8.28
C VAL A 57 7.36 -11.26 8.07
N ASN A 58 8.20 -11.23 7.03
CA ASN A 58 9.16 -12.28 6.72
C ASN A 58 10.14 -12.49 7.86
N LYS A 59 10.67 -11.42 8.46
CA LYS A 59 11.50 -11.54 9.66
C LYS A 59 10.76 -12.27 10.78
N ILE A 60 9.51 -11.92 11.08
CA ILE A 60 8.77 -12.54 12.19
C ILE A 60 8.41 -14.01 11.90
N LEU A 61 7.94 -14.31 10.69
CA LEU A 61 7.48 -15.65 10.33
C LEU A 61 8.63 -16.62 10.13
N ASN A 62 9.75 -16.18 9.54
CA ASN A 62 10.91 -17.02 9.27
C ASN A 62 11.89 -17.12 10.46
N LEU A 63 11.70 -16.33 11.54
CA LEU A 63 12.45 -16.48 12.80
C LEU A 63 11.97 -17.68 13.64
N ARG A 64 10.94 -18.41 13.20
CA ARG A 64 10.34 -19.54 13.94
C ARG A 64 10.71 -20.91 13.38
N GLU A 65 11.61 -20.98 12.40
CA GLU A 65 12.23 -22.21 11.88
C GLU A 65 13.64 -22.38 12.47
#